data_AF-A0A924D8G2-F1
#
_entry.id   AF-A0A924D8G2-F1
#
_cell.length_a   1.000
_cell.length_b   1.000
_cell.length_c   1.000
_cell.angle_alpha   90.00
_cell.angle_beta   90.00
_cell.angle_gamma   90.00
#
_symmetry.space_group_name_H-M   'P 1'
#
loop_
_entity.id
_entity.type
_entity.pdbx_description
1 polymer ?
#
loop_
_entity_poly.entity_id
_entity_poly.type
_entity_poly.pdbx_seq_one_letter_code
_entity_poly.pdbx_strand_id
1 'polypeptide(L)'
;MYLNKFSKENVTIGFYVIYILIAGICYELFPGDTKTPNVGVLLLYLFIPVSIIYFLVHLIRQLFGGINHITCLVIHGVVWGSILIVLTTFGK
;
A
#
# COMPACT_ATOMS: atom_id res chain seq x y z
N MET A 1 30.75 1.67 3.11
CA MET A 1 29.49 2.41 2.87
C MET A 1 28.48 1.95 3.90
N TYR A 2 28.26 2.72 4.96
CA TYR A 2 27.24 2.42 5.98
C TYR A 2 25.88 2.71 5.35
N LEU A 3 25.29 1.73 4.66
CA LEU A 3 23.91 1.82 4.20
C LEU A 3 23.04 1.90 5.46
N ASN A 4 22.60 3.12 5.79
CA ASN A 4 21.67 3.38 6.88
C ASN A 4 20.57 2.32 6.87
N LYS A 5 20.46 1.56 7.97
CA LYS A 5 19.37 0.61 8.18
C LYS A 5 18.06 1.40 8.11
N PHE A 6 17.29 1.23 7.04
CA PHE A 6 15.97 1.84 6.95
C PHE A 6 15.13 1.38 8.14
N SER A 7 14.42 2.30 8.78
CA SER A 7 13.46 1.93 9.82
C SER A 7 12.30 1.15 9.18
N LYS A 8 11.62 0.34 9.98
CA LYS A 8 10.44 -0.41 9.55
C LYS A 8 9.32 0.52 9.07
N GLU A 9 9.23 1.72 9.63
CA GLU A 9 8.31 2.77 9.21
C GLU A 9 8.67 3.26 7.80
N ASN A 10 9.95 3.51 7.51
CA ASN A 10 10.42 3.91 6.18
C ASN A 10 10.13 2.81 5.14
N VAL A 11 10.31 1.54 5.52
CA VAL A 11 9.96 0.40 4.65
C VAL A 11 8.45 0.33 4.42
N THR A 12 7.63 0.58 5.45
CA THR A 12 6.16 0.57 5.34
C THR A 12 5.67 1.67 4.41
N ILE A 13 6.19 2.90 4.57
CA ILE A 13 5.90 4.03 3.68
C ILE A 13 6.37 3.73 2.27
N GLY A 14 7.60 3.23 2.13
CA GLY A 14 8.18 2.86 0.84
C GLY A 14 7.34 1.84 0.08
N PHE A 15 6.86 0.79 0.76
CA PHE A 15 5.94 -0.19 0.18
C PHE A 15 4.71 0.49 -0.45
N TYR A 16 4.04 1.38 0.29
CA TYR A 16 2.85 2.07 -0.18
C TYR A 16 3.13 3.00 -1.35
N VAL A 17 4.15 3.84 -1.22
CA VAL A 17 4.54 4.82 -2.25
C VAL A 17 4.94 4.11 -3.54
N ILE A 18 5.82 3.12 -3.45
CA ILE A 18 6.31 2.39 -4.62
C ILE A 18 5.16 1.64 -5.30
N TYR A 19 4.30 0.96 -4.53
CA TYR A 19 3.17 0.23 -5.11
C TYR A 19 2.23 1.15 -5.87
N ILE A 20 1.82 2.27 -5.28
CA ILE A 20 0.90 3.23 -5.91
C ILE A 20 1.55 3.87 -7.15
N LEU A 21 2.84 4.20 -7.10
CA LEU A 21 3.57 4.71 -8.26
C LEU A 21 3.61 3.70 -9.41
N ILE A 22 3.91 2.43 -9.12
CA ILE A 22 3.89 1.36 -10.13
C ILE A 22 2.49 1.21 -10.73
N ALA A 23 1.44 1.22 -9.89
CA ALA A 23 0.07 1.14 -10.38
C ALA A 23 -0.29 2.33 -11.28
N GLY A 24 0.12 3.55 -10.93
CA GLY A 24 -0.07 4.75 -11.75
C GLY A 24 0.69 4.69 -13.08
N ILE A 25 1.95 4.24 -13.07
CA ILE A 25 2.73 4.03 -14.30
C ILE A 25 2.06 2.98 -15.18
N CYS A 26 1.60 1.87 -14.60
CA CYS A 26 0.91 0.82 -15.35
C CYS A 26 -0.46 1.28 -15.89
N TYR A 27 -1.11 2.23 -15.23
CA TYR A 27 -2.35 2.81 -15.72
C TYR A 27 -2.15 3.53 -17.06
N GLU A 28 -1.08 4.32 -17.16
CA GLU A 28 -0.73 5.08 -18.37
C GLU A 28 -0.13 4.20 -19.48
N LEU A 29 0.76 3.26 -19.13
CA LEU A 29 1.50 2.46 -20.10
C LEU A 29 0.70 1.26 -20.65
N PHE A 30 -0.26 0.74 -19.88
CA PHE A 30 -1.04 -0.45 -20.23
C PHE A 30 -2.54 -0.17 -20.10
N PRO A 31 -3.10 0.66 -21.02
CA PRO A 31 -4.52 0.93 -21.04
C PRO A 31 -5.33 -0.34 -21.30
N GLY A 32 -6.47 -0.46 -20.63
CA GLY A 32 -7.42 -1.54 -20.87
C GLY A 32 -8.27 -1.30 -22.12
N ASP A 33 -9.10 -2.27 -22.46
CA ASP A 33 -10.09 -2.18 -23.53
C ASP A 33 -11.47 -2.66 -23.05
N THR A 34 -12.41 -2.86 -23.98
CA THR A 34 -13.78 -3.30 -23.65
C THR A 34 -13.86 -4.71 -23.08
N LYS A 35 -12.79 -5.51 -23.17
CA LYS A 35 -12.73 -6.91 -22.72
C LYS A 35 -11.71 -7.12 -21.61
N THR A 36 -10.74 -6.23 -21.47
CA THR A 36 -9.61 -6.36 -20.56
C THR A 36 -9.49 -5.14 -19.66
N PRO A 37 -9.44 -5.31 -18.32
CA PRO A 37 -9.30 -4.18 -17.42
C PRO A 37 -7.90 -3.57 -17.56
N ASN A 38 -7.83 -2.25 -17.34
CA ASN A 38 -6.56 -1.54 -17.26
C ASN A 38 -5.65 -2.16 -16.18
N VAL A 39 -4.37 -2.37 -16.49
CA VAL A 39 -3.43 -3.08 -15.60
C VAL A 39 -3.17 -2.31 -14.31
N GLY A 40 -3.06 -0.97 -14.38
CA GLY A 40 -2.93 -0.12 -13.20
C GLY A 40 -4.13 -0.25 -12.26
N VAL A 41 -5.35 -0.31 -12.81
CA VAL A 41 -6.57 -0.55 -12.02
C VAL A 41 -6.55 -1.93 -11.38
N LEU A 42 -6.13 -2.96 -12.12
CA LEU A 42 -5.98 -4.32 -11.57
C LEU A 42 -4.97 -4.36 -10.41
N LEU A 43 -3.85 -3.65 -10.53
CA LEU A 43 -2.88 -3.51 -9.45
C LEU A 43 -3.49 -2.82 -8.22
N LEU A 44 -4.30 -1.78 -8.39
CA LEU A 44 -5.01 -1.16 -7.27
C LEU A 44 -6.03 -2.12 -6.60
N TYR A 45 -6.65 -3.03 -7.34
CA TYR A 45 -7.46 -4.09 -6.73
C TYR A 45 -6.61 -5.09 -5.96
N LEU A 46 -5.47 -5.51 -6.51
CA LEU A 46 -4.52 -6.42 -5.86
C LEU A 46 -3.85 -5.80 -4.63
N PHE A 47 -3.68 -4.47 -4.63
CA PHE A 47 -3.13 -3.72 -3.51
C PHE A 47 -3.91 -3.94 -2.21
N ILE A 48 -5.24 -4.04 -2.28
CA ILE A 48 -6.09 -4.20 -1.10
C ILE A 48 -5.70 -5.47 -0.31
N PRO A 49 -5.79 -6.70 -0.86
CA PRO A 49 -5.42 -7.90 -0.12
C PRO A 49 -3.93 -7.92 0.27
N VAL A 50 -3.03 -7.43 -0.58
CA VAL A 50 -1.58 -7.38 -0.26
C VAL A 50 -1.30 -6.46 0.93
N SER A 51 -1.94 -5.28 0.97
CA SER A 51 -1.78 -4.33 2.07
C SER A 51 -2.36 -4.86 3.38
N ILE A 52 -3.46 -5.63 3.33
CA ILE A 52 -4.05 -6.30 4.50
C ILE A 52 -3.09 -7.36 5.05
N ILE A 53 -2.52 -8.20 4.19
CA ILE A 53 -1.52 -9.20 4.61
C ILE A 53 -0.34 -8.50 5.29
N TYR A 54 0.15 -7.39 4.72
CA TYR A 54 1.27 -6.66 5.29
C TYR A 54 0.93 -6.02 6.65
N PHE A 55 -0.28 -5.46 6.79
CA PHE A 55 -0.79 -4.99 8.07
C PHE A 55 -0.84 -6.12 9.11
N LEU A 56 -1.36 -7.30 8.75
CA LEU A 56 -1.45 -8.44 9.67
C LEU A 56 -0.08 -8.90 10.17
N VAL A 57 0.95 -8.86 9.31
CA VAL A 57 2.33 -9.15 9.73
C VAL A 57 2.79 -8.19 10.83
N HIS A 58 2.55 -6.89 10.66
CA HIS A 58 2.88 -5.90 11.68
C HIS A 58 2.03 -6.03 12.94
N LEU A 59 0.75 -6.37 12.81
CA LEU A 59 -0.15 -6.58 13.93
C LEU A 59 0.28 -7.78 14.78
N ILE A 60 0.57 -8.92 14.15
CA ILE A 60 1.07 -10.12 14.83
C ILE A 60 2.38 -9.81 15.56
N ARG A 61 3.30 -9.07 14.91
CA ARG A 61 4.56 -8.66 15.54
C ARG A 61 4.36 -7.68 16.70
N GLN A 62 3.38 -6.79 16.62
CA GLN A 62 3.01 -5.89 17.72
C GLN A 62 2.45 -6.67 18.92
N LEU A 63 1.58 -7.64 18.66
CA LEU A 63 0.87 -8.38 19.72
C LEU A 63 1.73 -9.47 20.37
N PHE A 64 2.57 -10.14 19.58
CA PHE A 64 3.29 -11.35 20.02
C PHE A 64 4.81 -11.28 19.84
N GLY A 65 5.32 -10.31 19.08
CA GLY A 65 6.72 -10.27 18.65
C GLY A 65 7.67 -9.45 19.54
N GLY A 66 7.18 -8.79 20.59
CA GLY A 66 8.00 -7.98 21.50
C GLY A 66 8.62 -6.73 20.87
N ILE A 67 8.28 -6.39 19.63
CA ILE A 67 8.78 -5.22 18.89
C ILE A 67 7.61 -4.28 18.62
N ASN A 68 7.76 -3.01 19.00
CA ASN A 68 6.73 -1.99 18.79
C ASN A 68 6.61 -1.61 17.31
N HIS A 69 5.48 -1.93 16.68
CA HIS A 69 5.04 -1.61 15.32
C HIS A 69 3.83 -0.66 15.29
N ILE A 70 3.44 0.01 16.39
CA ILE A 70 2.26 0.91 16.43
C ILE A 70 2.32 1.95 15.30
N THR A 71 3.47 2.59 15.08
CA THR A 71 3.61 3.58 14.01
C THR A 71 3.37 2.98 12.62
N CYS A 72 3.82 1.74 12.37
CA CYS A 72 3.49 1.02 11.13
C CYS A 72 1.99 0.81 10.98
N LEU A 73 1.29 0.39 12.05
CA LEU A 73 -0.17 0.20 12.04
C LEU A 73 -0.92 1.51 11.76
N VAL A 74 -0.46 2.62 12.32
CA VAL A 74 -1.00 3.95 12.03
C VAL A 74 -0.78 4.31 10.56
N ILE A 75 0.41 4.05 10.00
CA ILE A 75 0.69 4.28 8.57
C ILE A 75 -0.30 3.51 7.69
N HIS A 76 -0.53 2.22 7.96
CA HIS A 76 -1.53 1.42 7.23
C HIS A 76 -2.92 2.08 7.28
N GLY A 77 -3.37 2.46 8.48
CA GLY A 77 -4.66 3.12 8.69
C GLY A 77 -4.78 4.46 7.96
N VAL A 78 -3.74 5.30 8.00
CA VAL A 78 -3.73 6.59 7.30
C VAL A 78 -3.79 6.40 5.79
N VAL A 79 -3.05 5.44 5.22
CA VAL A 79 -3.08 5.19 3.78
C VAL A 79 -4.44 4.67 3.34
N TRP A 80 -5.02 3.70 4.05
CA TRP A 80 -6.36 3.20 3.74
C TRP A 80 -7.44 4.28 3.88
N GLY A 81 -7.36 5.10 4.94
CA GLY A 81 -8.25 6.24 5.13
C GLY A 81 -8.15 7.25 3.98
N SER A 82 -6.93 7.56 3.55
CA SER A 82 -6.67 8.45 2.40
C SER A 82 -7.30 7.91 1.12
N ILE A 83 -7.13 6.60 0.84
CA ILE A 83 -7.71 5.95 -0.34
C ILE A 83 -9.25 5.98 -0.27
N LEU A 84 -9.83 5.67 0.90
CA LEU A 84 -11.28 5.72 1.09
C LEU A 84 -11.84 7.13 0.86
N ILE A 85 -11.16 8.17 1.37
CA ILE A 85 -11.56 9.57 1.16
C ILE A 85 -11.51 9.91 -0.34
N VAL A 86 -10.44 9.53 -1.04
CA VAL A 86 -10.32 9.77 -2.48
C VAL A 86 -11.43 9.07 -3.25
N LEU A 87 -11.69 7.78 -2.97
CA LEU A 87 -12.74 7.01 -3.64
C LEU A 87 -14.14 7.57 -3.36
N THR A 88 -14.42 8.00 -2.14
CA THR A 88 -15.74 8.57 -1.78
C THR A 88 -15.95 9.99 -2.32
N THR A 89 -14.88 10.77 -2.45
CA THR A 89 -14.95 12.16 -2.94
C THR A 89 -14.99 12.22 -4.46
N PHE A 90 -14.18 11.39 -5.15
CA PHE A 90 -13.97 11.44 -6.60
C PHE A 90 -14.59 10.27 -7.36
N GLY A 91 -15.14 9.26 -6.68
CA GLY A 91 -15.86 8.14 -7.30
C GLY A 91 -17.31 8.46 -7.67
N LYS A 92 -17.65 9.75 -7.83
CA LYS A 92 -18.97 10.23 -8.28
C LYS A 92 -18.94 10.53 -9.78
#